data_AF-A0A927R836-F1
#
_entry.id   AF-A0A927R836-F1
#
_cell.length_a   1.000
_cell.length_b   1.000
_cell.length_c   1.000
_cell.angle_alpha   90.00
_cell.angle_beta   90.00
_cell.angle_gamma   90.00
#
_symmetry.space_group_name_H-M   'P 1'
#
loop_
_entity.id
_entity.type
_entity.pdbx_description
1 polymer ?
#
loop_
_entity_poly.entity_id
_entity_poly.type
_entity_poly.pdbx_seq_one_letter_code
_entity_poly.pdbx_strand_id
1 'polypeptide(L)'
;MSKNLVRVVFVDADTGAQIGRSELPVAQLPESFQAQTTLELAGSAWSVERAEPPTATEFGATGTLALTLRRIESVPPTDILYSLPTICAVLPSVADAPANAARVELHEDDWRQVELVSADLADVVQTELRAVRQSYEQHARRDDDGRVYGFQGIHVRSQPIRPLSTSVSRRRLLAALPPSARDRGGIGFRDQRGIVPSSFVMSVGRVLLYGLTDGDAVAVLALHIEPGPASEPQPGLVTGLEQAMRSANLVLVDWCRATMVRPASLGDYLAATAANRRIG
;
A
#
# COMPACT_ATOMS: atom_id res chain seq x y z
N MET A 1 -26.29 -52.53 -6.84
CA MET A 1 -25.80 -51.47 -7.74
C MET A 1 -24.30 -51.34 -7.55
N SER A 2 -23.53 -51.56 -8.62
CA SER A 2 -22.06 -51.48 -8.58
C SER A 2 -21.66 -50.03 -8.29
N LYS A 3 -20.90 -49.79 -7.22
CA LYS A 3 -20.31 -48.47 -6.97
C LYS A 3 -19.33 -48.21 -8.12
N ASN A 4 -19.64 -47.29 -9.03
CA ASN A 4 -18.69 -46.89 -10.07
C ASN A 4 -17.57 -46.11 -9.37
N LEU A 5 -16.42 -46.75 -9.22
CA LEU A 5 -15.24 -46.22 -8.53
C LEU A 5 -14.30 -45.61 -9.56
N VAL A 6 -13.73 -44.45 -9.23
CA VAL A 6 -12.72 -43.76 -10.03
C VAL A 6 -11.43 -43.73 -9.25
N ARG A 7 -10.34 -44.11 -9.93
CA ARG A 7 -9.00 -43.99 -9.39
C ARG A 7 -8.54 -42.54 -9.54
N VAL A 8 -8.41 -41.86 -8.41
CA VAL A 8 -7.94 -40.48 -8.33
C VAL A 8 -6.46 -40.46 -7.99
N VAL A 9 -5.66 -39.81 -8.82
CA VAL A 9 -4.23 -39.57 -8.60
C VAL A 9 -4.02 -38.08 -8.30
N PHE A 10 -3.31 -37.78 -7.22
CA PHE A 10 -2.96 -36.42 -6.83
C PHE A 10 -1.51 -36.15 -7.23
N VAL A 11 -1.29 -35.10 -8.01
CA VAL A 11 0.01 -34.69 -8.54
C VAL A 11 0.32 -33.29 -8.04
N ASP A 12 1.54 -33.09 -7.55
CA ASP A 12 2.03 -31.79 -7.10
C ASP A 12 2.35 -30.90 -8.30
N ALA A 13 1.80 -29.68 -8.33
CA ALA A 13 1.95 -28.76 -9.44
C ALA A 13 3.39 -28.25 -9.62
N ASP A 14 4.15 -28.11 -8.53
CA ASP A 14 5.48 -27.50 -8.54
C ASP A 14 6.55 -28.52 -8.91
N THR A 15 6.40 -29.77 -8.46
CA THR A 15 7.38 -30.84 -8.64
C THR A 15 6.98 -31.87 -9.70
N GLY A 16 5.70 -31.93 -10.07
CA GLY A 16 5.15 -33.00 -10.91
C GLY A 16 5.12 -34.38 -10.25
N ALA A 17 5.47 -34.47 -8.96
CA ALA A 17 5.52 -35.73 -8.23
C ALA A 17 4.12 -36.18 -7.83
N GLN A 18 3.91 -37.50 -7.78
CA GLN A 18 2.67 -38.05 -7.26
C GLN A 18 2.62 -37.88 -5.72
N ILE A 19 1.68 -37.06 -5.25
CA ILE A 19 1.40 -36.85 -3.82
C ILE A 19 0.73 -38.10 -3.24
N GLY A 20 -0.19 -38.72 -3.99
CA GLY A 20 -0.94 -39.87 -3.51
C GLY A 20 -1.93 -40.44 -4.54
N ARG A 21 -2.70 -41.44 -4.09
CA ARG A 21 -3.80 -42.04 -4.86
C ARG A 21 -4.95 -42.46 -3.94
N SER A 22 -6.17 -42.39 -4.45
CA SER A 22 -7.39 -42.85 -3.78
C SER A 22 -8.34 -43.50 -4.78
N GLU A 23 -9.27 -44.31 -4.31
CA GLU A 23 -10.39 -44.81 -5.10
C GLU A 23 -11.68 -44.26 -4.50
N LEU A 24 -12.37 -43.39 -5.25
CA LEU A 24 -13.55 -42.68 -4.80
C LEU A 24 -14.75 -43.02 -5.68
N PRO A 25 -15.95 -43.19 -5.12
CA PRO A 25 -17.17 -43.26 -5.93
C PRO A 25 -17.35 -41.96 -6.73
N VAL A 26 -17.77 -42.05 -7.99
CA VAL A 26 -18.06 -40.87 -8.85
C VAL A 26 -18.98 -39.88 -8.12
N ALA A 27 -19.98 -40.39 -7.39
CA ALA A 27 -20.94 -39.58 -6.65
C ALA A 27 -20.37 -38.75 -5.48
N GLN A 28 -19.11 -39.01 -5.07
CA GLN A 28 -18.41 -38.21 -4.06
C GLN A 28 -17.49 -37.14 -4.69
N LEU A 29 -17.38 -37.12 -6.01
CA LEU A 29 -16.60 -36.13 -6.75
C LEU A 29 -17.53 -35.03 -7.28
N PRO A 30 -17.05 -33.77 -7.40
CA PRO A 30 -17.77 -32.69 -8.06
C PRO A 30 -18.14 -33.05 -9.51
N GLU A 31 -19.19 -32.42 -10.03
CA GLU A 31 -19.59 -32.58 -11.44
C GLU A 31 -18.49 -32.11 -12.41
N SER A 32 -17.73 -31.09 -12.01
CA SER A 32 -16.60 -30.55 -12.77
C SER A 32 -15.56 -29.94 -11.84
N PHE A 33 -14.28 -30.04 -12.24
CA PHE A 33 -13.14 -29.38 -11.60
C PHE A 33 -12.66 -28.13 -12.37
N GLN A 34 -13.46 -27.62 -13.32
CA GLN A 34 -13.12 -26.39 -14.07
C GLN A 34 -13.28 -25.11 -13.26
N ALA A 35 -14.09 -25.13 -12.20
CA ALA A 35 -14.17 -24.05 -11.23
C ALA A 35 -13.04 -24.19 -10.20
N GLN A 36 -12.56 -23.06 -9.66
CA GLN A 36 -11.51 -23.01 -8.64
C GLN A 36 -11.95 -23.83 -7.42
N THR A 37 -11.48 -25.07 -7.33
CA THR A 37 -11.89 -26.06 -6.32
C THR A 37 -10.76 -26.25 -5.33
N THR A 38 -11.08 -26.27 -4.05
CA THR A 38 -10.11 -26.57 -2.98
C THR A 38 -10.39 -27.95 -2.39
N LEU A 39 -9.31 -28.64 -2.00
CA LEU A 39 -9.34 -29.96 -1.39
C LEU A 39 -8.52 -29.98 -0.11
N GLU A 40 -8.97 -30.71 0.89
CA GLU A 40 -8.16 -31.02 2.07
C GLU A 40 -7.56 -32.42 1.91
N LEU A 41 -6.22 -32.49 1.93
CA LEU A 41 -5.47 -33.74 1.85
C LEU A 41 -4.40 -33.74 2.92
N ALA A 42 -4.38 -34.79 3.76
CA ALA A 42 -3.43 -34.97 4.87
C ALA A 42 -3.33 -33.75 5.80
N GLY A 43 -4.44 -33.06 6.07
CA GLY A 43 -4.49 -31.88 6.94
C GLY A 43 -3.93 -30.60 6.33
N SER A 44 -3.65 -30.58 5.02
CA SER A 44 -3.30 -29.36 4.27
C SER A 44 -4.37 -29.03 3.24
N ALA A 45 -4.62 -27.74 3.03
CA ALA A 45 -5.48 -27.26 1.95
C ALA A 45 -4.70 -27.18 0.63
N TRP A 46 -5.33 -27.59 -0.45
CA TRP A 46 -4.78 -27.61 -1.80
C TRP A 46 -5.76 -26.97 -2.77
N SER A 47 -5.25 -26.23 -3.75
CA SER A 47 -6.03 -25.73 -4.89
C SER A 47 -5.86 -26.67 -6.07
N VAL A 48 -6.96 -27.05 -6.72
CA VAL A 48 -6.95 -27.82 -7.97
C VAL A 48 -6.61 -26.85 -9.11
N GLU A 49 -5.42 -26.98 -9.69
CA GLU A 49 -5.02 -26.18 -10.86
C GLU A 49 -5.49 -26.81 -12.17
N ARG A 50 -5.56 -28.14 -12.20
CA ARG A 50 -5.93 -28.89 -13.40
C ARG A 50 -6.49 -30.26 -13.04
N ALA A 51 -7.48 -30.70 -13.81
CA ALA A 51 -8.08 -32.01 -13.70
C ALA A 51 -8.15 -32.68 -15.08
N GLU A 52 -7.72 -33.94 -15.14
CA GLU A 52 -7.69 -34.72 -16.38
C GLU A 52 -8.24 -36.14 -16.12
N PRO A 53 -9.43 -36.50 -16.65
CA PRO A 53 -10.41 -35.64 -17.34
C PRO A 53 -11.11 -34.63 -16.40
N PRO A 54 -11.59 -33.47 -16.89
CA PRO A 54 -12.14 -32.41 -16.04
C PRO A 54 -13.58 -32.62 -15.53
N THR A 55 -14.37 -33.51 -16.15
CA THR A 55 -15.81 -33.66 -15.83
C THR A 55 -16.20 -35.07 -15.39
N ALA A 56 -17.26 -35.17 -14.56
CA ALA A 56 -17.70 -36.45 -13.99
C ALA A 56 -18.15 -37.49 -15.00
N THR A 57 -18.71 -37.04 -16.12
CA THR A 57 -19.03 -37.92 -17.25
C THR A 57 -17.78 -38.59 -17.82
N GLU A 58 -16.69 -37.83 -17.98
CA GLU A 58 -15.46 -38.31 -18.61
C GLU A 58 -14.62 -39.18 -17.66
N PHE A 59 -14.40 -38.73 -16.42
CA PHE A 59 -13.65 -39.54 -15.46
C PHE A 59 -14.45 -40.75 -14.95
N GLY A 60 -15.79 -40.66 -14.96
CA GLY A 60 -16.67 -41.80 -14.68
C GLY A 60 -16.68 -42.86 -15.79
N ALA A 61 -16.44 -42.46 -17.04
CA ALA A 61 -16.31 -43.35 -18.18
C ALA A 61 -14.91 -43.98 -18.29
N THR A 62 -13.86 -43.20 -18.05
CA THR A 62 -12.46 -43.66 -18.11
C THR A 62 -12.03 -44.43 -16.86
N GLY A 63 -12.72 -44.22 -15.73
CA GLY A 63 -12.38 -44.82 -14.44
C GLY A 63 -11.15 -44.21 -13.77
N THR A 64 -10.60 -43.13 -14.33
CA THR A 64 -9.38 -42.46 -13.85
C THR A 64 -9.54 -40.95 -13.82
N LEU A 65 -8.97 -40.31 -12.81
CA LEU A 65 -8.90 -38.86 -12.67
C LEU A 65 -7.51 -38.48 -12.14
N ALA A 66 -6.81 -37.59 -12.82
CA ALA A 66 -5.58 -36.97 -12.32
C ALA A 66 -5.86 -35.51 -11.93
N LEU A 67 -5.55 -35.15 -10.69
CA LEU A 67 -5.66 -33.79 -10.18
C LEU A 67 -4.26 -33.23 -9.95
N THR A 68 -3.94 -32.15 -10.65
CA THR A 68 -2.74 -31.34 -10.39
C THR A 68 -3.08 -30.29 -9.33
N LEU A 69 -2.35 -30.31 -8.22
CA LEU A 69 -2.66 -29.56 -7.02
C LEU A 69 -1.52 -28.62 -6.63
N ARG A 70 -1.85 -27.38 -6.27
CA ARG A 70 -0.92 -26.45 -5.59
C ARG A 70 -1.27 -26.37 -4.12
N ARG A 71 -0.28 -26.51 -3.23
CA ARG A 71 -0.49 -26.37 -1.79
C ARG A 71 -0.89 -24.93 -1.48
N ILE A 72 -1.93 -24.74 -0.68
CA ILE A 72 -2.29 -23.42 -0.16
C ILE A 72 -1.51 -23.25 1.14
N GLU A 73 -0.51 -22.38 1.12
CA GLU A 73 0.17 -21.96 2.33
C GLU A 73 -0.76 -21.00 3.10
N SER A 74 -1.30 -21.49 4.21
CA SER A 74 -2.04 -20.65 5.16
C SER A 74 -1.03 -20.08 6.15
N VAL A 75 -0.74 -18.78 6.05
CA VAL A 75 0.02 -18.05 7.05
C VAL A 75 -0.96 -17.65 8.16
N PRO A 76 -0.70 -18.00 9.43
CA PRO A 76 -1.51 -17.50 10.54
C PRO A 76 -1.65 -15.98 10.46
N PRO A 77 -2.83 -15.39 10.66
CA PRO A 77 -3.00 -13.94 10.61
C PRO A 77 -2.05 -13.16 11.54
N THR A 78 -1.60 -13.80 12.62
CA THR A 78 -0.61 -13.25 13.58
C THR A 78 0.80 -13.10 13.00
N ASP A 79 1.08 -13.78 11.89
CA ASP A 79 2.36 -13.73 11.18
C ASP A 79 2.32 -12.73 10.01
N ILE A 80 1.16 -12.11 9.76
CA ILE A 80 1.03 -11.00 8.81
C ILE A 80 1.58 -9.74 9.47
N LEU A 81 2.68 -9.23 8.92
CA LEU A 81 3.32 -8.01 9.39
C LEU A 81 2.73 -6.79 8.68
N TYR A 82 2.65 -5.69 9.41
CA TYR A 82 2.46 -4.37 8.83
C TYR A 82 3.71 -3.95 8.05
N SER A 83 3.54 -3.29 6.93
CA SER A 83 4.65 -2.78 6.10
C SER A 83 5.18 -1.43 6.57
N LEU A 84 4.39 -0.67 7.33
CA LEU A 84 4.71 0.65 7.85
C LEU A 84 4.77 0.65 9.37
N PRO A 85 5.58 1.53 10.00
CA PRO A 85 5.61 1.68 11.46
C PRO A 85 4.43 2.49 12.02
N THR A 86 3.73 3.22 11.16
CA THR A 86 2.65 4.13 11.56
C THR A 86 1.68 4.40 10.41
N ILE A 87 0.43 4.72 10.75
CA ILE A 87 -0.61 5.19 9.82
C ILE A 87 -1.37 6.37 10.42
N CYS A 88 -1.96 7.21 9.57
CA CYS A 88 -2.85 8.27 10.03
C CYS A 88 -4.22 7.67 10.43
N ALA A 89 -4.68 7.97 11.64
CA ALA A 89 -5.95 7.46 12.19
C ALA A 89 -7.18 7.94 11.40
N VAL A 90 -7.08 9.07 10.70
CA VAL A 90 -8.20 9.73 10.05
C VAL A 90 -7.94 9.84 8.55
N LEU A 91 -8.73 9.09 7.78
CA LEU A 91 -8.85 9.25 6.34
C LEU A 91 -9.97 10.24 6.02
N PRO A 92 -9.78 11.13 5.03
CA PRO A 92 -10.85 11.98 4.57
C PRO A 92 -11.89 11.14 3.80
N SER A 93 -13.16 11.52 3.90
CA SER A 93 -14.22 10.84 3.15
C SER A 93 -14.08 11.05 1.65
N VAL A 94 -14.42 10.02 0.88
CA VAL A 94 -14.49 10.07 -0.59
C VAL A 94 -15.93 10.35 -1.00
N ALA A 95 -16.11 11.23 -1.98
CA ALA A 95 -17.41 11.50 -2.60
C ALA A 95 -17.42 11.02 -4.06
N ASP A 96 -18.59 10.65 -4.55
CA ASP A 96 -18.76 10.28 -5.96
C ASP A 96 -18.25 11.38 -6.89
N ALA A 97 -17.52 10.96 -7.92
CA ALA A 97 -16.98 11.82 -8.94
C ALA A 97 -17.31 11.24 -10.33
N PRO A 98 -17.38 12.07 -11.38
CA PRO A 98 -17.48 11.58 -12.75
C PRO A 98 -16.40 10.55 -13.07
N ALA A 99 -16.72 9.53 -13.85
CA ALA A 99 -15.80 8.42 -14.16
C ALA A 99 -14.47 8.87 -14.80
N ASN A 100 -14.46 10.03 -15.45
CA ASN A 100 -13.32 10.64 -16.12
C ASN A 100 -12.68 11.80 -15.32
N ALA A 101 -13.07 12.01 -14.07
CA ALA A 101 -12.46 13.05 -13.25
C ALA A 101 -10.97 12.72 -13.00
N ALA A 102 -10.10 13.69 -13.29
CA ALA A 102 -8.67 13.53 -13.06
C ALA A 102 -8.41 13.30 -11.55
N ARG A 103 -7.72 12.21 -11.23
CA ARG A 103 -7.32 11.87 -9.86
C ARG A 103 -6.02 11.11 -9.82
N VAL A 104 -5.34 11.21 -8.69
CA VAL A 104 -4.27 10.29 -8.29
C VAL A 104 -4.81 9.35 -7.22
N GLU A 105 -4.51 8.06 -7.37
CA GLU A 105 -4.86 7.04 -6.39
C GLU A 105 -3.73 6.84 -5.39
N LEU A 106 -4.01 7.07 -4.11
CA LEU A 106 -3.13 6.73 -3.00
C LEU A 106 -3.59 5.43 -2.35
N HIS A 107 -2.65 4.66 -1.80
CA HIS A 107 -3.02 3.69 -0.77
C HIS A 107 -3.50 4.46 0.47
N GLU A 108 -4.49 3.95 1.18
CA GLU A 108 -5.00 4.62 2.39
C GLU A 108 -3.92 4.80 3.46
N ASP A 109 -3.08 3.78 3.64
CA ASP A 109 -1.91 3.86 4.53
C ASP A 109 -0.88 4.91 4.13
N ASP A 110 -0.83 5.37 2.88
CA ASP A 110 0.09 6.43 2.43
C ASP A 110 -0.41 7.84 2.79
N TRP A 111 -1.65 7.97 3.26
CA TRP A 111 -2.25 9.25 3.61
C TRP A 111 -1.48 9.98 4.70
N ARG A 112 -0.99 11.18 4.38
CA ARG A 112 -0.24 12.06 5.29
C ARG A 112 0.98 11.38 5.94
N GLN A 113 1.66 10.47 5.22
CA GLN A 113 2.90 9.86 5.73
C GLN A 113 4.11 10.79 5.66
N VAL A 114 4.12 11.71 4.69
CA VAL A 114 5.07 12.81 4.62
C VAL A 114 4.26 14.09 4.51
N GLU A 115 4.27 14.94 5.53
CA GLU A 115 3.40 16.13 5.58
C GLU A 115 4.12 17.39 6.04
N LEU A 116 3.66 18.55 5.58
CA LEU A 116 4.08 19.83 6.13
C LEU A 116 3.22 20.15 7.36
N VAL A 117 3.90 20.50 8.44
CA VAL A 117 3.30 20.84 9.74
C VAL A 117 3.86 22.19 10.18
N SER A 118 3.04 23.01 10.83
CA SER A 118 3.53 24.22 11.49
C SER A 118 4.57 23.87 12.55
N ALA A 119 5.66 24.64 12.58
CA ALA A 119 6.69 24.51 13.59
C ALA A 119 6.16 24.81 15.01
N ASP A 120 5.04 25.54 15.13
CA ASP A 120 4.37 25.78 16.42
C ASP A 120 3.82 24.49 17.05
N LEU A 121 3.66 23.43 16.26
CA LEU A 121 3.19 22.12 16.70
C LEU A 121 4.36 21.16 17.02
N ALA A 122 5.59 21.67 17.19
CA ALA A 122 6.78 20.85 17.38
C ALA A 122 6.64 19.84 18.53
N ASP A 123 6.07 20.22 19.68
CA ASP A 123 5.90 19.31 20.82
C ASP A 123 4.92 18.17 20.54
N VAL A 124 3.85 18.47 19.78
CA VAL A 124 2.88 17.47 19.31
C VAL A 124 3.56 16.51 18.35
N VAL A 125 4.29 17.05 17.36
CA VAL A 125 5.06 16.26 16.39
C VAL A 125 6.07 15.37 17.10
N GLN A 126 6.85 15.89 18.04
CA GLN A 126 7.85 15.10 18.76
C GLN A 126 7.24 13.99 19.61
N THR A 127 6.04 14.20 20.15
CA THR A 127 5.32 13.16 20.88
C THR A 127 4.91 12.02 19.95
N GLU A 128 4.32 12.36 18.80
CA GLU A 128 3.96 11.39 17.76
C GLU A 128 5.21 10.65 17.22
N LEU A 129 6.30 11.36 16.92
CA LEU A 129 7.55 10.74 16.45
C LEU A 129 8.19 9.81 17.48
N ARG A 130 8.06 10.09 18.79
CA ARG A 130 8.51 9.16 19.84
C ARG A 130 7.71 7.87 19.83
N ALA A 131 6.39 7.94 19.63
CA ALA A 131 5.55 6.75 19.52
C ALA A 131 5.91 5.92 18.28
N VAL A 132 6.19 6.56 17.13
CA VAL A 132 6.69 5.84 15.94
C VAL A 132 8.02 5.14 16.22
N ARG A 133 8.96 5.81 16.91
CA ARG A 133 10.24 5.18 17.30
C ARG A 133 10.03 3.95 18.18
N GLN A 134 9.05 3.97 19.08
CA GLN A 134 8.69 2.79 19.87
C GLN A 134 8.22 1.63 18.98
N SER A 135 7.50 1.88 17.88
CA SER A 135 7.15 0.82 16.92
C SER A 135 8.41 0.18 16.28
N TYR A 136 9.42 0.97 15.97
CA TYR A 136 10.72 0.44 15.51
C TYR A 136 11.46 -0.37 16.58
N GLU A 137 11.42 0.06 17.83
CA GLU A 137 12.12 -0.60 18.92
C GLU A 137 11.44 -1.91 19.35
N GLN A 138 10.11 -1.91 19.39
CA GLN A 138 9.33 -2.97 20.03
C GLN A 138 8.67 -3.94 19.05
N HIS A 139 8.42 -3.49 17.81
CA HIS A 139 7.57 -4.24 16.88
C HIS A 139 8.23 -4.56 15.54
N ALA A 140 9.34 -3.90 15.20
CA ALA A 140 10.02 -4.15 13.94
C ALA A 140 10.69 -5.53 13.92
N ARG A 141 10.44 -6.28 12.84
CA ARG A 141 11.14 -7.49 12.48
C ARG A 141 12.29 -7.16 11.54
N ARG A 142 13.45 -7.76 11.82
CA ARG A 142 14.70 -7.48 11.12
C ARG A 142 15.31 -8.77 10.59
N ASP A 143 15.90 -8.69 9.41
CA ASP A 143 16.71 -9.77 8.85
C ASP A 143 18.10 -9.81 9.52
N ASP A 144 18.95 -10.73 9.07
CA ASP A 144 20.31 -10.92 9.59
C ASP A 144 21.22 -9.69 9.39
N ASP A 145 20.91 -8.85 8.40
CA ASP A 145 21.59 -7.58 8.12
C ASP A 145 21.03 -6.41 8.95
N GLY A 146 20.06 -6.67 9.82
CA GLY A 146 19.39 -5.67 10.65
C GLY A 146 18.37 -4.81 9.90
N ARG A 147 18.03 -5.16 8.65
CA ARG A 147 17.06 -4.41 7.83
C ARG A 147 15.65 -4.76 8.25
N VAL A 148 14.81 -3.73 8.43
CA VAL A 148 13.41 -3.92 8.79
C VAL A 148 12.63 -4.41 7.58
N TYR A 149 11.96 -5.56 7.72
CA TYR A 149 11.09 -6.13 6.67
C TYR A 149 9.60 -6.10 7.04
N GLY A 150 9.25 -5.69 8.26
CA GLY A 150 7.85 -5.50 8.68
C GLY A 150 7.73 -5.22 10.17
N PHE A 151 6.49 -5.00 10.63
CA PHE A 151 6.16 -4.68 12.01
C PHE A 151 5.02 -5.56 12.52
N GLN A 152 5.10 -6.03 13.77
CA GLN A 152 4.00 -6.76 14.41
C GLN A 152 2.93 -5.86 15.02
N GLY A 153 3.23 -4.57 15.12
CA GLY A 153 2.39 -3.55 15.73
C GLY A 153 2.86 -2.18 15.27
N ILE A 154 1.92 -1.26 15.14
CA ILE A 154 2.17 0.06 14.56
C ILE A 154 1.58 1.13 15.45
N HIS A 155 2.11 2.34 15.30
CA HIS A 155 1.52 3.52 15.93
C HIS A 155 0.42 4.12 15.06
N VAL A 156 -0.81 4.20 15.56
CA VAL A 156 -1.93 4.85 14.86
C VAL A 156 -1.96 6.33 15.26
N ARG A 157 -1.46 7.19 14.36
CA ARG A 157 -1.24 8.62 14.60
C ARG A 157 -2.54 9.40 14.51
N SER A 158 -2.91 10.09 15.59
CA SER A 158 -4.12 10.92 15.64
C SER A 158 -3.84 12.42 15.63
N GLN A 159 -2.57 12.84 15.81
CA GLN A 159 -2.17 14.24 15.80
C GLN A 159 -1.07 14.54 14.75
N PRO A 160 -0.93 15.82 14.35
CA PRO A 160 -1.87 16.91 14.58
C PRO A 160 -3.15 16.74 13.75
N ILE A 161 -4.31 17.03 14.35
CA ILE A 161 -5.61 17.07 13.61
C ILE A 161 -5.59 18.20 12.57
N ARG A 162 -5.02 19.36 12.93
CA ARG A 162 -4.84 20.51 12.05
C ARG A 162 -3.34 20.78 11.91
N PRO A 163 -2.67 20.28 10.87
CA PRO A 163 -1.23 20.40 10.74
C PRO A 163 -0.76 21.84 10.48
N LEU A 164 -1.63 22.73 10.00
CA LEU A 164 -1.29 24.11 9.66
C LEU A 164 -1.98 25.08 10.64
N SER A 165 -1.20 25.79 11.47
CA SER A 165 -1.72 26.82 12.39
C SER A 165 -1.96 28.16 11.68
N THR A 166 -1.23 28.43 10.61
CA THR A 166 -1.33 29.66 9.82
C THR A 166 -1.93 29.32 8.45
N SER A 167 -2.77 30.23 7.94
CA SER A 167 -3.36 30.06 6.61
C SER A 167 -2.29 30.11 5.51
N VAL A 168 -2.13 29.00 4.81
CA VAL A 168 -1.29 28.90 3.60
C VAL A 168 -2.21 29.05 2.40
N SER A 169 -1.99 30.06 1.56
CA SER A 169 -2.76 30.23 0.32
C SER A 169 -2.35 29.19 -0.72
N ARG A 170 -3.32 28.41 -1.21
CA ARG A 170 -3.14 27.45 -2.32
C ARG A 170 -2.60 28.17 -3.53
N ARG A 171 -3.19 29.30 -3.92
CA ARG A 171 -2.71 30.08 -5.06
C ARG A 171 -1.24 30.50 -4.93
N ARG A 172 -0.81 30.96 -3.75
CA ARG A 172 0.60 31.32 -3.50
C ARG A 172 1.52 30.11 -3.54
N LEU A 173 1.10 28.99 -2.94
CA LEU A 173 1.84 27.73 -2.97
C LEU A 173 2.05 27.26 -4.41
N LEU A 174 0.99 27.23 -5.21
CA LEU A 174 1.04 26.79 -6.61
C LEU A 174 1.90 27.72 -7.47
N ALA A 175 1.84 29.03 -7.23
CA ALA A 175 2.68 30.01 -7.93
C ALA A 175 4.18 29.88 -7.61
N ALA A 176 4.54 29.23 -6.50
CA ALA A 176 5.93 28.94 -6.14
C ALA A 176 6.48 27.67 -6.79
N LEU A 177 5.63 26.83 -7.40
CA LEU A 177 6.06 25.62 -8.08
C LEU A 177 6.74 25.94 -9.42
N PRO A 178 7.69 25.10 -9.88
CA PRO A 178 8.35 25.31 -11.16
C PRO A 178 7.36 25.18 -12.34
N PRO A 179 7.67 25.77 -13.51
CA PRO A 179 6.82 25.67 -14.71
C PRO A 179 6.54 24.24 -15.19
N SER A 180 7.36 23.28 -14.78
CA SER A 180 7.18 21.84 -15.03
C SER A 180 6.07 21.20 -14.20
N ALA A 181 5.50 21.92 -13.23
CA ALA A 181 4.43 21.43 -12.38
C ALA A 181 3.15 21.16 -13.17
N ARG A 182 2.53 20.01 -12.92
CA ARG A 182 1.29 19.60 -13.57
C ARG A 182 0.21 19.33 -12.54
N ASP A 183 -0.96 19.90 -12.78
CA ASP A 183 -2.18 19.54 -12.06
C ASP A 183 -2.59 18.12 -12.42
N ARG A 184 -2.84 17.29 -11.41
CA ARG A 184 -3.25 15.89 -11.53
C ARG A 184 -4.67 15.66 -11.00
N GLY A 185 -5.39 16.73 -10.70
CA GLY A 185 -6.75 16.70 -10.19
C GLY A 185 -6.80 16.44 -8.69
N GLY A 186 -7.74 15.58 -8.27
CA GLY A 186 -7.98 15.26 -6.86
C GLY A 186 -7.27 13.99 -6.38
N ILE A 187 -7.52 13.64 -5.13
CA ILE A 187 -7.05 12.41 -4.50
C ILE A 187 -8.20 11.41 -4.48
N GLY A 188 -7.93 10.17 -4.92
CA GLY A 188 -8.74 9.01 -4.62
C GLY A 188 -7.96 8.02 -3.77
N PHE A 189 -8.66 7.11 -3.10
CA PHE A 189 -8.04 5.94 -2.46
C PHE A 189 -8.26 4.71 -3.33
N ARG A 190 -7.29 3.78 -3.30
CA ARG A 190 -7.41 2.48 -3.98
C ARG A 190 -8.70 1.78 -3.53
N ASP A 191 -9.33 1.09 -4.47
CA ASP A 191 -10.58 0.34 -4.28
C ASP A 191 -11.80 1.18 -3.85
N GLN A 192 -11.67 2.52 -3.81
CA GLN A 192 -12.77 3.44 -3.57
C GLN A 192 -13.13 4.22 -4.85
N ARG A 193 -14.43 4.23 -5.18
CA ARG A 193 -14.95 5.08 -6.25
C ARG A 193 -15.10 6.51 -5.73
N GLY A 194 -14.62 7.47 -6.53
CA GLY A 194 -14.78 8.90 -6.21
C GLY A 194 -13.47 9.63 -5.92
N ILE A 195 -13.62 10.86 -5.42
CA ILE A 195 -12.53 11.78 -5.10
C ILE A 195 -12.78 12.37 -3.71
N VAL A 196 -11.71 12.60 -2.96
CA VAL A 196 -11.75 13.35 -1.71
C VAL A 196 -12.14 14.81 -2.00
N PRO A 197 -13.27 15.32 -1.47
CA PRO A 197 -13.70 16.70 -1.74
C PRO A 197 -12.64 17.73 -1.38
N SER A 198 -12.53 18.77 -2.21
CA SER A 198 -11.56 19.86 -2.06
C SER A 198 -10.10 19.40 -1.94
N SER A 199 -9.79 18.20 -2.42
CA SER A 199 -8.42 17.76 -2.57
C SER A 199 -7.78 18.33 -3.84
N PHE A 200 -6.46 18.42 -3.83
CA PHE A 200 -5.67 18.78 -5.01
C PHE A 200 -4.39 17.95 -5.05
N VAL A 201 -3.87 17.76 -6.26
CA VAL A 201 -2.58 17.10 -6.50
C VAL A 201 -1.82 17.84 -7.59
N MET A 202 -0.59 18.24 -7.27
CA MET A 202 0.38 18.76 -8.22
C MET A 202 1.55 17.78 -8.32
N SER A 203 2.03 17.54 -9.53
CA SER A 203 3.22 16.71 -9.76
C SER A 203 4.37 17.55 -10.28
N VAL A 204 5.57 17.32 -9.76
CA VAL A 204 6.83 17.85 -10.29
C VAL A 204 7.83 16.69 -10.36
N GLY A 205 8.04 16.15 -11.57
CA GLY A 205 8.75 14.88 -11.71
C GLY A 205 8.00 13.78 -10.98
N ARG A 206 8.69 13.10 -10.05
CA ARG A 206 8.13 12.02 -9.21
C ARG A 206 7.50 12.50 -7.91
N VAL A 207 7.64 13.78 -7.58
CA VAL A 207 7.09 14.32 -6.34
C VAL A 207 5.67 14.79 -6.59
N LEU A 208 4.74 14.21 -5.84
CA LEU A 208 3.36 14.65 -5.74
C LEU A 208 3.23 15.52 -4.51
N LEU A 209 2.86 16.78 -4.70
CA LEU A 209 2.41 17.67 -3.65
C LEU A 209 0.88 17.62 -3.64
N TYR A 210 0.30 17.17 -2.53
CA TYR A 210 -1.14 16.96 -2.43
C TYR A 210 -1.68 17.52 -1.12
N GLY A 211 -2.98 17.70 -1.06
CA GLY A 211 -3.57 18.28 0.14
C GLY A 211 -5.07 18.47 0.06
N LEU A 212 -5.57 19.11 1.11
CA LEU A 212 -6.96 19.55 1.22
C LEU A 212 -6.99 21.06 1.34
N THR A 213 -8.03 21.67 0.78
CA THR A 213 -8.27 23.12 0.91
C THR A 213 -9.66 23.43 1.42
N ASP A 214 -9.76 24.52 2.17
CA ASP A 214 -10.99 25.24 2.44
C ASP A 214 -10.95 26.58 1.66
N GLY A 215 -11.58 26.61 0.50
CA GLY A 215 -11.41 27.70 -0.47
C GLY A 215 -9.95 27.82 -0.95
N ASP A 216 -9.33 28.98 -0.73
CA ASP A 216 -7.90 29.19 -1.03
C ASP A 216 -6.98 28.81 0.15
N ALA A 217 -7.51 28.52 1.34
CA ALA A 217 -6.70 28.14 2.48
C ALA A 217 -6.37 26.64 2.43
N VAL A 218 -5.08 26.29 2.46
CA VAL A 218 -4.64 24.90 2.57
C VAL A 218 -4.84 24.44 4.01
N ALA A 219 -5.56 23.33 4.18
CA ALA A 219 -5.81 22.70 5.47
C ALA A 219 -4.85 21.53 5.74
N VAL A 220 -4.47 20.80 4.68
CA VAL A 220 -3.48 19.71 4.71
C VAL A 220 -2.55 19.91 3.53
N LEU A 221 -1.26 19.75 3.75
CA LEU A 221 -0.25 19.74 2.69
C LEU A 221 0.73 18.60 2.92
N ALA A 222 0.83 17.70 1.95
CA ALA A 222 1.61 16.48 2.06
C ALA A 222 2.34 16.16 0.76
N LEU A 223 3.36 15.30 0.88
CA LEU A 223 4.17 14.83 -0.22
C LEU A 223 4.04 13.32 -0.36
N HIS A 224 4.04 12.87 -1.61
CA HIS A 224 4.28 11.47 -1.97
C HIS A 224 5.34 11.43 -3.06
N ILE A 225 6.24 10.46 -3.00
CA ILE A 225 7.23 10.25 -4.06
C ILE A 225 6.86 8.95 -4.78
N GLU A 226 6.42 9.09 -6.03
CA GLU A 226 6.03 7.97 -6.87
C GLU A 226 7.22 7.02 -7.10
N PRO A 227 7.01 5.70 -7.17
CA PRO A 227 8.07 4.74 -7.49
C PRO A 227 8.68 5.01 -8.89
N GLY A 228 9.92 4.60 -9.09
CA GLY A 228 10.66 4.83 -10.34
C GLY A 228 12.17 4.97 -10.16
N PRO A 229 12.94 5.13 -11.25
CA PRO A 229 14.38 5.32 -11.19
C PRO A 229 14.73 6.59 -10.42
N ALA A 230 15.79 6.51 -9.60
CA ALA A 230 16.28 7.66 -8.85
C ALA A 230 16.55 8.82 -9.81
N SER A 231 15.98 9.98 -9.48
CA SER A 231 16.16 11.23 -10.22
C SER A 231 16.46 12.32 -9.22
N GLU A 232 17.40 13.20 -9.55
CA GLU A 232 17.66 14.37 -8.71
C GLU A 232 16.38 15.21 -8.54
N PRO A 233 16.14 15.77 -7.35
CA PRO A 233 15.01 16.65 -7.13
C PRO A 233 15.15 17.88 -8.03
N GLN A 234 14.03 18.31 -8.64
CA GLN A 234 14.07 19.51 -9.48
C GLN A 234 14.40 20.74 -8.61
N PRO A 235 15.45 21.52 -8.93
CA PRO A 235 15.86 22.64 -8.07
C PRO A 235 14.76 23.67 -7.83
N GLY A 236 13.91 23.93 -8.83
CA GLY A 236 12.77 24.83 -8.70
C GLY A 236 11.71 24.34 -7.70
N LEU A 237 11.51 23.03 -7.58
CA LEU A 237 10.63 22.46 -6.55
C LEU A 237 11.19 22.69 -5.15
N VAL A 238 12.48 22.40 -4.96
CA VAL A 238 13.16 22.59 -3.68
C VAL A 238 13.04 24.05 -3.26
N THR A 239 13.49 24.98 -4.10
CA THR A 239 13.43 26.42 -3.81
C THR A 239 12.00 26.89 -3.49
N GLY A 240 11.01 26.48 -4.29
CA GLY A 240 9.61 26.86 -4.10
C GLY A 240 9.02 26.36 -2.78
N LEU A 241 9.25 25.08 -2.45
CA LEU A 241 8.78 24.49 -1.20
C LEU A 241 9.53 25.06 0.02
N GLU A 242 10.84 25.27 -0.06
CA GLU A 242 11.58 25.90 1.03
C GLU A 242 11.07 27.31 1.32
N GLN A 243 10.78 28.10 0.28
CA GLN A 243 10.21 29.43 0.44
C GLN A 243 8.83 29.36 1.09
N ALA A 244 7.96 28.44 0.63
CA ALA A 244 6.65 28.23 1.22
C ALA A 244 6.77 27.85 2.71
N MET A 245 7.65 26.90 3.03
CA MET A 245 7.91 26.47 4.41
C MET A 245 8.40 27.63 5.29
N ARG A 246 9.37 28.42 4.82
CA ARG A 246 9.86 29.59 5.58
C ARG A 246 8.76 30.62 5.80
N SER A 247 8.00 30.95 4.75
CA SER A 247 6.97 31.99 4.79
C SER A 247 5.80 31.67 5.73
N ALA A 248 5.50 30.38 5.92
CA ALA A 248 4.40 29.89 6.73
C ALA A 248 4.85 29.19 8.03
N ASN A 249 6.15 29.30 8.38
CA ASN A 249 6.75 28.66 9.55
C ASN A 249 6.48 27.14 9.61
N LEU A 250 6.74 26.43 8.52
CA LEU A 250 6.48 24.99 8.39
C LEU A 250 7.77 24.16 8.44
N VAL A 251 7.62 22.93 8.91
CA VAL A 251 8.59 21.84 8.80
C VAL A 251 7.95 20.69 8.02
N LEU A 252 8.78 19.90 7.35
CA LEU A 252 8.32 18.66 6.73
C LEU A 252 8.54 17.53 7.73
N VAL A 253 7.55 16.67 7.92
CA VAL A 253 7.63 15.52 8.80
C VAL A 253 7.46 14.26 7.96
N ASP A 254 8.45 13.38 7.99
CA ASP A 254 8.38 12.01 7.48
C ASP A 254 8.06 11.10 8.67
N TRP A 255 6.77 10.76 8.81
CA TRP A 255 6.27 9.99 9.93
C TRP A 255 6.84 8.59 9.93
N CYS A 256 6.84 7.92 8.77
CA CYS A 256 7.42 6.59 8.62
C CYS A 256 8.89 6.57 9.04
N ARG A 257 9.69 7.60 8.71
CA ARG A 257 11.10 7.65 9.12
C ARG A 257 11.35 8.33 10.46
N ALA A 258 10.30 8.64 11.22
CA ALA A 258 10.37 9.36 12.49
C ALA A 258 11.28 10.61 12.45
N THR A 259 11.23 11.36 11.33
CA THR A 259 12.16 12.44 11.01
C THR A 259 11.43 13.76 10.76
N MET A 260 12.02 14.86 11.24
CA MET A 260 11.57 16.22 10.98
C MET A 260 12.64 16.98 10.20
N VAL A 261 12.25 17.55 9.07
CA VAL A 261 13.11 18.20 8.08
C VAL A 261 12.80 19.69 8.07
N ARG A 262 13.84 20.48 8.38
CA ARG A 262 13.78 21.95 8.29
C ARG A 262 13.86 22.40 6.84
N PRO A 263 13.40 23.62 6.51
CA PRO A 263 13.42 24.12 5.13
C PRO A 263 14.79 23.95 4.47
N ALA A 264 15.88 24.37 5.13
CA ALA A 264 17.23 24.31 4.55
C ALA A 264 17.78 22.89 4.28
N SER A 265 17.10 21.84 4.76
CA SER A 265 17.50 20.44 4.56
C SER A 265 16.55 19.69 3.61
N LEU A 266 15.60 20.39 2.99
CA LEU A 266 14.59 19.79 2.12
C LEU A 266 15.22 19.16 0.88
N GLY A 267 16.19 19.83 0.26
CA GLY A 267 16.90 19.32 -0.92
C GLY A 267 17.58 17.97 -0.64
N ASP A 268 18.35 17.90 0.45
CA ASP A 268 19.04 16.68 0.88
C ASP A 268 18.05 15.54 1.18
N TYR A 269 16.94 15.86 1.85
CA TYR A 269 15.90 14.89 2.14
C TYR A 269 15.28 14.29 0.87
N LEU A 270 14.95 15.13 -0.12
CA LEU A 270 14.37 14.67 -1.38
C LEU A 270 15.37 13.84 -2.19
N ALA A 271 16.64 14.24 -2.22
CA ALA A 271 17.71 13.48 -2.86
C ALA A 271 17.93 12.10 -2.21
N ALA A 272 18.00 12.04 -0.87
CA ALA A 272 18.15 10.79 -0.13
C ALA A 272 16.95 9.85 -0.31
N THR A 273 15.73 10.41 -0.32
CA THR A 273 14.51 9.60 -0.51
C THR A 273 14.42 9.03 -1.93
N ALA A 274 14.90 9.77 -2.94
CA ALA A 274 14.99 9.27 -4.30
C ALA A 274 15.98 8.10 -4.45
N ALA A 275 17.07 8.09 -3.65
CA ALA A 275 18.09 7.04 -3.67
C ALA A 275 17.68 5.76 -2.90
N ASN A 276 16.94 5.90 -1.79
CA ASN A 276 16.65 4.80 -0.86
C ASN A 276 15.51 3.84 -1.27
N ARG A 277 14.77 4.08 -2.36
CA ARG A 277 13.79 3.11 -2.91
C ARG A 277 14.39 2.21 -3.99
N ARG A 278 15.60 1.68 -3.75
CA ARG A 278 16.27 0.72 -4.66
C ARG A 278 15.91 -0.74 -4.42
N ILE A 279 15.11 -1.08 -3.40
CA ILE A 279 14.81 -2.47 -3.07
C ILE A 279 13.36 -2.53 -2.56
N GLY A 280 12.56 -3.33 -3.26
CA GLY A 280 11.14 -3.58 -3.09
C GLY A 280 10.70 -4.37 -4.30
#